data_AF-A0A2T1DX62-F1
#
_entry.id   AF-A0A2T1DX62-F1
#
_cell.length_a   1.000
_cell.length_b   1.000
_cell.length_c   1.000
_cell.angle_alpha   90.00
_cell.angle_beta   90.00
_cell.angle_gamma   90.00
#
_symmetry.space_group_name_H-M   'P 1'
#
loop_
_entity.id
_entity.type
_entity.pdbx_description
1 polymer ?
#
loop_
_entity_poly.entity_id
_entity_poly.type
_entity_poly.pdbx_seq_one_letter_code
_entity_poly.pdbx_strand_id
1 'polypeptide(L)'
;MGKVTIYDQSYGFIYLCDAYPNCDARVGCHPKTIIALGTLANKELRRWRSLAHRKFDPLWQSGVFSSRQTAYKWLSKAMKLPLSRTHVAMFNIRQCQRASACIEVFTRSRQRIETKVTTRC
;
A
#
# COMPACT_ATOMS: atom_id res chain seq x y z
N MET A 1 -22.17 -12.79 5.55
CA MET A 1 -21.90 -11.73 4.57
C MET A 1 -22.72 -10.52 4.95
N GLY A 2 -22.12 -9.35 5.22
CA GLY A 2 -22.90 -8.21 5.71
C GLY A 2 -22.11 -6.92 5.72
N LYS A 3 -22.83 -5.79 5.82
CA LYS A 3 -22.23 -4.52 6.20
C LYS A 3 -21.82 -4.64 7.66
N VAL A 4 -20.55 -4.37 7.96
CA VAL A 4 -20.04 -4.46 9.33
C VAL A 4 -19.69 -3.06 9.80
N THR A 5 -20.19 -2.71 10.98
CA THR A 5 -19.75 -1.54 11.72
C THR A 5 -18.56 -1.96 12.59
N ILE A 6 -17.41 -1.33 12.40
CA ILE A 6 -16.21 -1.58 13.21
C ILE A 6 -15.83 -0.26 13.85
N TYR A 7 -15.78 -0.20 15.18
CA TYR A 7 -15.58 1.06 15.93
C TYR A 7 -16.57 2.15 15.52
N ASP A 8 -17.87 1.81 15.45
CA ASP A 8 -18.96 2.74 15.09
C ASP A 8 -18.88 3.37 13.70
N GLN A 9 -17.99 2.88 12.85
CA GLN A 9 -17.85 3.33 11.46
C GLN A 9 -18.31 2.25 10.48
N SER A 10 -19.16 2.64 9.53
CA SER A 10 -19.63 1.78 8.43
C SER A 10 -18.63 1.82 7.27
N TYR A 11 -18.09 0.64 6.91
CA TYR A 11 -17.08 0.50 5.85
C TYR A 11 -17.61 -0.20 4.59
N GLY A 12 -18.93 -0.41 4.49
CA GLY A 12 -19.53 -1.22 3.41
C GLY A 12 -19.31 -2.72 3.63
N PHE A 13 -19.14 -3.47 2.53
CA PHE A 13 -18.87 -4.91 2.60
C PHE A 13 -17.44 -5.17 3.06
N ILE A 14 -17.29 -6.12 3.98
CA ILE A 14 -16.01 -6.60 4.51
C ILE A 14 -16.03 -8.12 4.50
N TYR A 15 -14.92 -8.74 4.10
CA TYR A 15 -14.65 -10.14 4.39
C TYR A 15 -13.92 -10.23 5.74
N LEU A 16 -14.44 -11.07 6.63
CA LEU A 16 -13.88 -11.39 7.94
C LEU A 16 -13.40 -12.84 7.93
N CYS A 17 -12.43 -13.15 8.80
CA CYS A 17 -12.14 -14.54 9.13
C CYS A 17 -13.32 -15.16 9.89
N ASP A 18 -13.63 -16.42 9.60
CA ASP A 18 -14.72 -17.14 10.25
C ASP A 18 -14.50 -17.28 11.77
N ALA A 19 -13.25 -17.25 12.23
CA ALA A 19 -12.88 -17.29 13.64
C ALA A 19 -12.81 -15.88 14.30
N TYR A 20 -13.35 -14.83 13.69
CA TYR A 20 -13.41 -13.50 14.30
C TYR A 20 -14.28 -13.53 15.57
N PRO A 21 -13.90 -12.87 16.69
CA PRO A 21 -12.77 -11.96 16.85
C PRO A 21 -11.43 -12.60 17.25
N ASN A 22 -11.37 -13.92 17.49
CA ASN A 22 -10.12 -14.62 17.83
C ASN A 22 -9.07 -14.49 16.70
N CYS A 23 -9.54 -14.41 15.45
CA CYS A 23 -8.74 -14.01 14.30
C CYS A 23 -9.25 -12.69 13.70
N ASP A 24 -8.55 -11.58 13.96
CA ASP A 24 -8.85 -10.26 13.37
C ASP A 24 -8.33 -10.12 11.93
N ALA A 25 -8.31 -11.19 11.14
CA ALA A 25 -8.00 -11.09 9.70
C ALA A 25 -9.25 -10.59 8.94
N ARG A 26 -9.09 -9.50 8.20
CA ARG A 26 -10.18 -8.88 7.44
C ARG A 26 -9.70 -8.10 6.23
N VAL A 27 -10.60 -7.88 5.27
CA VAL A 27 -10.38 -7.02 4.10
C VAL A 27 -11.68 -6.34 3.67
N GLY A 28 -11.60 -5.03 3.40
CA GLY A 28 -12.73 -4.27 2.87
C GLY A 28 -12.92 -4.49 1.37
N CYS A 29 -14.11 -4.15 0.88
CA CYS A 29 -14.45 -4.22 -0.54
C CYS A 29 -14.49 -2.83 -1.17
N HIS A 30 -14.38 -2.78 -2.49
CA HIS A 30 -14.65 -1.56 -3.26
C HIS A 30 -16.09 -1.09 -3.02
N PRO A 31 -16.34 0.24 -2.97
CA PRO A 31 -17.65 0.80 -2.68
C PRO A 31 -18.76 0.17 -3.54
N LYS A 32 -19.87 -0.21 -2.90
CA LYS A 32 -21.04 -0.82 -3.56
C LYS A 32 -20.77 -2.15 -4.30
N THR A 33 -19.62 -2.80 -4.05
CA THR A 33 -19.30 -4.12 -4.64
C THR A 33 -18.83 -5.10 -3.57
N ILE A 34 -18.71 -6.37 -3.96
CA ILE A 34 -18.09 -7.43 -3.14
C ILE A 34 -16.65 -7.74 -3.56
N ILE A 35 -16.05 -6.89 -4.39
CA ILE A 35 -14.68 -7.05 -4.87
C ILE A 35 -13.74 -6.58 -3.76
N ALA A 36 -12.93 -7.49 -3.22
CA ALA A 36 -11.99 -7.19 -2.15
C ALA A 36 -10.89 -6.22 -2.61
N LEU A 37 -10.49 -5.28 -1.74
CA LEU A 37 -9.40 -4.33 -2.00
C LEU A 37 -8.00 -4.99 -2.02
N GLY A 38 -7.90 -6.24 -1.57
CA GLY A 38 -6.66 -6.99 -1.43
C GLY A 38 -6.90 -8.34 -0.78
N THR A 39 -5.89 -8.89 -0.12
CA THR A 39 -6.03 -10.16 0.62
C THR A 39 -6.36 -9.91 2.09
N LEU A 40 -6.95 -10.93 2.76
CA LEU A 40 -7.18 -10.92 4.21
C LEU A 40 -5.89 -10.54 4.95
N ALA A 41 -6.01 -9.63 5.91
CA ALA A 41 -4.88 -9.18 6.71
C ALA A 41 -5.30 -9.00 8.16
N ASN A 42 -4.47 -9.52 9.08
CA ASN A 42 -4.59 -9.26 10.51
C ASN A 42 -4.19 -7.80 10.85
N LYS A 43 -4.36 -7.40 12.11
CA LYS A 43 -4.05 -6.05 12.60
C LYS A 43 -2.64 -5.59 12.23
N GLU A 44 -1.65 -6.45 12.41
CA GLU A 44 -0.24 -6.16 12.13
C GLU A 44 0.00 -5.94 10.64
N LEU A 45 -0.48 -6.85 9.78
CA LEU A 45 -0.30 -6.73 8.34
C LEU A 45 -1.03 -5.50 7.78
N ARG A 46 -2.22 -5.18 8.28
CA ARG A 46 -2.91 -3.94 7.92
C ARG A 46 -2.07 -2.70 8.26
N ARG A 47 -1.45 -2.66 9.44
CA ARG A 47 -0.55 -1.56 9.85
C ARG A 47 0.64 -1.41 8.89
N TRP A 48 1.29 -2.52 8.51
CA TRP A 48 2.40 -2.49 7.57
C TRP A 48 1.99 -2.07 6.16
N ARG A 49 0.85 -2.54 5.66
CA ARG A 49 0.30 -2.10 4.37
C ARG A 49 -0.04 -0.61 4.39
N SER A 50 -0.66 -0.11 5.45
CA SER A 50 -0.94 1.33 5.60
C SER A 50 0.33 2.16 5.66
N LEU A 51 1.38 1.70 6.36
CA LEU A 51 2.69 2.36 6.39
C LEU A 51 3.33 2.42 4.99
N ALA A 52 3.32 1.31 4.25
CA ALA A 52 3.85 1.27 2.90
C ALA A 52 3.08 2.19 1.96
N HIS A 53 1.74 2.21 2.03
CA HIS A 53 0.90 3.14 1.28
C HIS A 53 1.23 4.61 1.57
N ARG A 54 1.37 4.99 2.84
CA ARG A 54 1.73 6.37 3.21
C ARG A 54 3.04 6.86 2.60
N LYS A 55 3.97 5.95 2.32
CA LYS A 55 5.24 6.27 1.64
C LYS A 55 5.11 6.23 0.12
N PHE A 56 4.35 5.26 -0.39
CA PHE A 56 4.21 5.00 -1.83
C PHE A 56 3.28 6.00 -2.52
N ASP A 57 2.13 6.32 -1.92
CA ASP A 57 1.11 7.12 -2.56
C ASP A 57 1.54 8.55 -2.89
N PRO A 58 2.31 9.25 -2.03
CA PRO A 58 2.88 10.55 -2.39
C PRO A 58 3.67 10.55 -3.69
N LEU A 59 4.35 9.45 -4.03
CA LEU A 59 5.17 9.39 -5.24
C LEU A 59 4.34 9.58 -6.53
N TRP A 60 3.07 9.18 -6.56
CA TRP A 60 2.22 9.43 -7.72
C TRP A 60 1.21 10.55 -7.49
N GLN A 61 0.86 10.86 -6.24
CA GLN A 61 -0.04 11.97 -5.91
C GLN A 61 0.63 13.34 -6.08
N SER A 62 1.94 13.45 -5.81
CA SER A 62 2.69 14.70 -5.99
C SER A 62 3.32 14.85 -7.38
N GLY A 63 3.04 13.92 -8.30
CA GLY A 63 3.56 13.96 -9.67
C GLY A 63 5.00 13.47 -9.86
N VAL A 64 5.67 12.88 -8.85
CA VAL A 64 7.01 12.26 -9.05
C VAL A 64 6.93 11.14 -10.10
N PHE A 65 5.83 10.40 -10.11
CA PHE A 65 5.39 9.58 -11.22
C PHE A 65 4.12 10.17 -11.83
N SER A 66 4.00 10.05 -13.15
CA SER A 66 2.86 10.58 -13.91
C SER A 66 1.51 9.93 -13.58
N SER A 67 1.51 8.73 -12.98
CA SER A 67 0.30 8.04 -12.56
C SER A 67 0.59 6.96 -11.51
N ARG A 68 -0.45 6.49 -10.84
CA ARG A 68 -0.36 5.34 -9.93
C ARG A 68 0.18 4.09 -10.62
N GLN A 69 -0.18 3.88 -11.89
CA GLN A 69 0.29 2.74 -12.68
C GLN A 69 1.79 2.84 -12.96
N THR A 70 2.31 4.04 -13.29
CA THR A 70 3.75 4.22 -13.53
C THR A 70 4.55 4.06 -12.24
N ALA A 71 4.03 4.50 -11.10
CA ALA A 71 4.63 4.23 -9.79
C ALA A 71 4.71 2.73 -9.47
N TYR A 72 3.66 1.95 -9.75
CA TYR A 72 3.69 0.50 -9.54
C TYR A 72 4.62 -0.22 -10.53
N LYS A 73 4.73 0.24 -11.78
CA LYS A 73 5.74 -0.26 -12.74
C LYS A 73 7.16 -0.05 -12.20
N TRP A 74 7.44 1.10 -11.61
CA TRP A 74 8.72 1.37 -10.94
C TRP A 74 8.94 0.45 -9.73
N LEU A 75 7.96 0.36 -8.84
CA LEU A 75 8.07 -0.46 -7.62
C LEU A 75 8.29 -1.94 -7.96
N SER A 76 7.62 -2.45 -9.00
CA SER A 76 7.78 -3.81 -9.51
C SER A 76 9.23 -4.09 -9.90
N LYS A 77 9.86 -3.17 -10.65
CA LYS A 77 11.28 -3.26 -11.01
C LYS A 77 12.19 -3.21 -9.76
N ALA A 78 11.95 -2.27 -8.86
CA ALA A 78 12.75 -2.11 -7.64
C ALA A 78 12.67 -3.34 -6.72
N MET A 79 11.49 -3.95 -6.60
CA MET A 79 11.26 -5.14 -5.79
C MET A 79 11.56 -6.45 -6.53
N LYS A 80 11.87 -6.42 -7.83
CA LYS A 80 12.03 -7.61 -8.68
C LYS A 80 10.82 -8.56 -8.55
N LEU A 81 9.61 -8.00 -8.64
CA LEU A 81 8.35 -8.74 -8.58
C LEU A 81 7.57 -8.55 -9.88
N PRO A 82 6.81 -9.56 -10.34
CA PRO A 82 5.86 -9.37 -11.44
C PRO A 82 4.89 -8.23 -11.13
N LEU A 83 4.56 -7.41 -12.12
CA LEU A 83 3.65 -6.27 -11.94
C LEU A 83 2.29 -6.72 -11.39
N SER A 84 1.79 -7.87 -11.86
CA SER A 84 0.53 -8.49 -11.38
C SER A 84 0.54 -8.85 -9.89
N ARG A 85 1.72 -8.98 -9.27
CA ARG A 85 1.90 -9.25 -7.84
C ARG A 85 2.43 -8.04 -7.06
N THR A 86 2.56 -6.89 -7.71
CA THR A 86 3.10 -5.66 -7.13
C THR A 86 1.96 -4.71 -6.79
N HIS A 87 1.19 -5.07 -5.76
CA HIS A 87 0.15 -4.21 -5.20
C HIS A 87 0.26 -4.24 -3.68
N VAL A 88 0.33 -3.08 -3.02
CA VAL A 88 0.62 -3.01 -1.57
C VAL A 88 -0.44 -3.76 -0.76
N ALA A 89 -1.71 -3.73 -1.18
CA ALA A 89 -2.79 -4.50 -0.55
C ALA A 89 -2.69 -6.03 -0.70
N MET A 90 -1.69 -6.53 -1.44
CA MET A 90 -1.39 -7.98 -1.59
C MET A 90 -0.10 -8.38 -0.88
N PHE A 91 0.70 -7.44 -0.40
CA PHE A 91 1.99 -7.73 0.22
C PHE A 91 1.82 -8.42 1.58
N ASN A 92 2.80 -9.25 1.92
CA ASN A 92 3.06 -9.68 3.30
C ASN A 92 3.96 -8.66 4.04
N ILE A 93 4.23 -8.90 5.33
CA ILE A 93 5.01 -7.97 6.16
C ILE A 93 6.40 -7.70 5.57
N ARG A 94 7.14 -8.75 5.19
CA ARG A 94 8.49 -8.61 4.61
C ARG A 94 8.47 -7.81 3.31
N GLN A 95 7.46 -8.02 2.47
CA GLN A 95 7.27 -7.25 1.24
C GLN A 95 6.92 -5.79 1.52
N CYS A 96 6.07 -5.48 2.52
CA CYS A 96 5.79 -4.10 2.93
C CYS A 96 7.06 -3.38 3.42
N GLN A 97 7.89 -4.06 4.23
CA GLN A 97 9.16 -3.52 4.71
C GLN A 97 10.13 -3.25 3.55
N ARG A 98 10.30 -4.22 2.65
CA ARG A 98 11.16 -4.08 1.47
C ARG A 98 10.67 -2.97 0.54
N ALA A 99 9.37 -2.88 0.28
CA ALA A 99 8.79 -1.80 -0.51
C ALA A 99 9.10 -0.43 0.11
N SER A 100 8.91 -0.30 1.42
CA SER A 100 9.22 0.92 2.17
C SER A 100 10.69 1.32 2.04
N ALA A 101 11.61 0.37 2.16
CA ALA A 101 13.05 0.62 2.01
C ALA A 101 13.40 1.07 0.57
N CYS A 102 12.83 0.42 -0.46
CA CYS A 102 13.01 0.85 -1.85
C CYS A 102 12.53 2.30 -2.08
N ILE A 103 11.39 2.65 -1.51
CA ILE A 103 10.80 4.00 -1.58
C ILE A 103 11.72 5.01 -0.90
N GLU A 104 12.18 4.73 0.33
CA GLU A 104 13.07 5.64 1.06
C GLU A 104 14.38 5.90 0.32
N VAL A 105 15.00 4.86 -0.24
CA VAL A 105 16.23 5.00 -1.04
C VAL A 105 15.98 5.88 -2.27
N PHE A 106 14.86 5.68 -2.96
CA PHE A 106 14.47 6.48 -4.12
C PHE A 106 14.18 7.94 -3.77
N THR A 107 13.44 8.21 -2.71
CA THR A 107 13.14 9.58 -2.28
C THR A 107 14.41 10.31 -1.85
N ARG A 108 15.31 9.66 -1.10
CA ARG A 108 16.60 10.23 -0.69
C ARG A 108 17.51 10.55 -1.87
N SER A 109 17.57 9.67 -2.88
CA SER A 109 18.41 9.91 -4.05
C SER A 109 17.93 11.10 -4.88
N ARG A 110 16.61 11.33 -4.95
CA ARG A 110 16.02 12.50 -5.61
C ARG A 110 16.28 13.81 -4.87
N GLN A 111 16.11 13.83 -3.54
CA GLN A 111 16.40 15.01 -2.72
C GLN A 111 17.85 15.48 -2.89
N ARG A 112 18.80 14.54 -2.98
CA ARG A 112 20.23 14.86 -3.23
C ARG A 112 20.47 15.51 -4.59
N ILE A 113 19.69 15.16 -5.62
CA ILE A 113 19.81 15.76 -6.95
C ILE A 113 19.27 17.19 -6.91
N GLU A 114 18.10 17.39 -6.30
CA GLU A 114 17.46 18.70 -6.18
C GLU A 114 18.32 19.70 -5.38
N THR A 115 18.93 19.27 -4.27
CA THR A 115 19.87 20.11 -3.50
C THR A 115 21.15 20.44 -4.28
N LYS A 116 21.67 19.52 -5.11
CA LYS A 116 22.88 19.77 -5.90
C LYS A 116 22.65 20.72 -7.08
N VAL A 117 21.45 20.69 -7.67
CA VAL A 117 21.08 21.62 -8.75
C VAL A 117 20.86 23.03 -8.20
N THR A 118 20.27 23.16 -7.01
CA THR A 118 19.99 24.47 -6.38
C THR A 118 21.23 25.13 -5.74
N THR A 119 22.28 24.37 -5.40
CA THR A 119 23.53 24.91 -4.82
C THR A 119 24.56 25.33 -5.88
N ARG A 120 24.18 25.39 -7.17
CA ARG A 120 25.11 25.68 -8.29
C ARG A 120 24.91 27.07 -8.92
N CYS A 121 24.41 28.03 -8.15
CA CYS A 121 24.37 29.46 -8.51
C CYS A 121 25.50 30.22 -7.80
#